data_AF-A0A7V3Y4C0-F1
#
_entry.id   AF-A0A7V3Y4C0-F1
#
_cell.length_a   1.000
_cell.length_b   1.000
_cell.length_c   1.000
_cell.angle_alpha   90.00
_cell.angle_beta   90.00
_cell.angle_gamma   90.00
#
_symmetry.space_group_name_H-M   'P 1'
#
loop_
_entity.id
_entity.type
_entity.pdbx_description
1 polymer ?
#
loop_
_entity_poly.entity_id
_entity_poly.type
_entity_poly.pdbx_seq_one_letter_code
_entity_poly.pdbx_strand_id
1 'polypeptide(L)'
;MASTELFKIAKGDSDCYIIPRMANRHGLIAGATGTGKTVTLQVMAENFSHAGVPVFMADVKGDLSGISKPGTPNEKIEQRLKKLNITDHAFEGFPVMFWDLYGKSGHPVRTTVTDMGPLLLSRILNLNDTQTGTLNLIFKIADDNGLPILDIKDLRAMLQFAGENASQFNSEYGRISTASVGAIQRSILELQNQGAELFFGEPALNIEDFIQTNEKGKGYINILAADQLINSPKLYATFLLWLLAELFEKLPEVGDLDKPKIIFFFDEAHLLFSDAPKALLEKIEQVVRLIRSKGVGVYFITQNPLDIPQTVLGQLGNRVQHALRAFTP
;
A
#
# COMPACT_ATOMS: atom_id res chain seq x y z
N MET A 1 -22.33 -22.46 16.93
CA MET A 1 -21.06 -22.18 16.24
C MET A 1 -21.43 -21.70 14.86
N ALA A 2 -21.23 -20.41 14.55
CA ALA A 2 -21.39 -19.94 13.18
C ALA A 2 -20.44 -20.75 12.29
N SER A 3 -20.92 -21.33 11.20
CA SER A 3 -20.06 -22.01 10.23
C SER A 3 -19.04 -21.01 9.74
N THR A 4 -17.76 -21.21 10.07
CA THR A 4 -16.68 -20.40 9.51
C THR A 4 -16.73 -20.57 7.99
N GLU A 5 -17.25 -19.58 7.28
CA GLU A 5 -17.29 -19.58 5.83
C GLU A 5 -15.84 -19.63 5.34
N LEU A 6 -15.46 -20.74 4.71
CA LEU A 6 -14.11 -20.92 4.16
C LEU A 6 -14.13 -20.42 2.73
N PHE A 7 -13.21 -19.52 2.36
CA PHE A 7 -13.18 -19.05 0.97
C PHE A 7 -12.25 -19.91 0.14
N LYS A 8 -12.80 -20.58 -0.87
CA LYS A 8 -12.03 -21.44 -1.76
C LYS A 8 -11.13 -20.60 -2.66
N ILE A 9 -9.82 -20.82 -2.60
CA ILE A 9 -8.83 -20.06 -3.37
C ILE A 9 -8.14 -20.88 -4.46
N ALA A 10 -8.15 -22.22 -4.34
CA ALA A 10 -7.61 -23.11 -5.37
C ALA A 10 -8.28 -24.49 -5.31
N LYS A 11 -8.14 -25.24 -6.39
CA LYS A 11 -8.56 -26.64 -6.50
C LYS A 11 -7.42 -27.48 -7.06
N GLY A 12 -7.02 -28.51 -6.31
CA GLY A 12 -6.07 -29.55 -6.72
C GLY A 12 -6.63 -30.93 -6.36
N ASP A 13 -5.78 -31.83 -5.86
CA ASP A 13 -6.22 -33.13 -5.30
C ASP A 13 -7.16 -32.94 -4.10
N SER A 14 -6.98 -31.82 -3.38
CA SER A 14 -7.91 -31.31 -2.39
C SER A 14 -8.23 -29.85 -2.70
N ASP A 15 -9.40 -29.40 -2.21
CA ASP A 15 -9.77 -27.99 -2.28
C ASP A 15 -8.96 -27.19 -1.25
N CYS A 16 -8.40 -26.06 -1.67
CA CYS A 16 -7.64 -25.17 -0.81
C CYS A 16 -8.48 -23.94 -0.46
N TYR A 17 -8.48 -23.59 0.82
CA TYR A 17 -9.27 -22.49 1.35
C TYR A 17 -8.41 -21.49 2.11
N ILE A 18 -8.86 -20.24 2.15
CA ILE A 18 -8.44 -19.27 3.15
C ILE A 18 -9.49 -19.21 4.27
N ILE A 19 -9.01 -19.10 5.51
CA ILE A 19 -9.87 -18.92 6.68
C ILE A 19 -10.01 -17.41 6.92
N PRO A 20 -11.21 -16.80 6.83
CA PRO A 20 -11.35 -15.34 6.87
C PRO A 20 -10.80 -14.73 8.16
N ARG A 21 -11.08 -15.31 9.32
CA ARG A 21 -10.52 -14.90 10.62
C ARG A 21 -8.98 -14.93 10.68
N MET A 22 -8.32 -15.68 9.79
CA MET A 22 -6.87 -15.77 9.72
C MET A 22 -6.28 -14.91 8.58
N ALA A 23 -7.11 -14.23 7.79
CA ALA A 23 -6.66 -13.46 6.63
C ALA A 23 -5.92 -12.16 7.00
N ASN A 24 -6.15 -11.61 8.20
CA ASN A 24 -5.35 -10.49 8.71
C ASN A 24 -3.95 -10.91 9.21
N ARG A 25 -3.59 -12.20 9.16
CA ARG A 25 -2.22 -12.67 9.46
C ARG A 25 -1.24 -12.46 8.30
N HIS A 26 -1.60 -11.59 7.36
CA HIS A 26 -0.84 -11.27 6.16
C HIS A 26 -0.56 -12.49 5.27
N GLY A 27 0.01 -12.28 4.10
CA GLY A 27 0.39 -13.41 3.27
C GLY A 27 1.36 -13.12 2.14
N LEU A 28 1.82 -14.21 1.54
CA LEU A 28 2.69 -14.22 0.37
C LEU A 28 2.01 -14.98 -0.76
N ILE A 29 1.99 -14.39 -1.96
CA ILE A 29 1.66 -15.09 -3.21
C ILE A 29 2.89 -15.03 -4.11
N ALA A 30 3.59 -16.17 -4.25
CA ALA A 30 4.85 -16.25 -4.99
C ALA A 30 4.77 -17.17 -6.20
N GLY A 31 5.59 -16.93 -7.22
CA GLY A 31 5.56 -17.73 -8.45
C GLY A 31 6.17 -17.03 -9.66
N ALA A 32 6.74 -17.78 -10.60
CA ALA A 32 7.27 -17.20 -11.84
C ALA A 32 6.18 -16.51 -12.67
N THR A 33 6.58 -15.67 -13.64
CA THR A 33 5.65 -15.03 -14.57
C THR A 33 4.79 -16.05 -15.32
N GLY A 34 3.50 -15.76 -15.45
CA GLY A 34 2.53 -16.63 -16.13
C GLY A 34 2.07 -17.87 -15.35
N THR A 35 2.49 -18.04 -14.09
CA THR A 35 2.14 -19.23 -13.28
C THR A 35 0.80 -19.14 -12.55
N GLY A 36 0.11 -18.00 -12.65
CA GLY A 36 -1.24 -17.79 -12.12
C GLY A 36 -1.35 -16.94 -10.85
N LYS A 37 -0.30 -16.21 -10.45
CA LYS A 37 -0.35 -15.30 -9.28
C LYS A 37 -1.53 -14.31 -9.35
N THR A 38 -1.70 -13.63 -10.48
CA THR A 38 -2.79 -12.68 -10.72
C THR A 38 -4.15 -13.34 -10.57
N VAL A 39 -4.32 -14.58 -11.05
CA VAL A 39 -5.56 -15.36 -10.91
C VAL A 39 -5.85 -15.66 -9.43
N THR A 40 -4.85 -16.07 -8.66
CA THR A 40 -5.02 -16.29 -7.21
C THR A 40 -5.42 -15.01 -6.50
N LEU A 41 -4.74 -13.89 -6.80
CA LEU A 41 -5.07 -12.58 -6.27
C LEU A 41 -6.53 -12.20 -6.58
N GLN A 42 -6.95 -12.34 -7.84
CA GLN A 42 -8.32 -12.04 -8.27
C GLN A 42 -9.34 -12.91 -7.52
N VAL A 43 -9.17 -14.24 -7.50
CA VAL A 43 -10.08 -15.15 -6.78
C VAL A 43 -10.15 -14.82 -5.29
N MET A 44 -9.04 -14.45 -4.67
CA MET A 44 -9.05 -14.02 -3.26
C MET A 44 -9.81 -12.71 -3.09
N ALA A 45 -9.55 -11.71 -3.94
CA ALA A 45 -10.21 -10.41 -3.89
C ALA A 45 -11.73 -10.51 -4.09
N GLU A 46 -12.17 -11.32 -5.06
CA GLU A 46 -13.58 -11.62 -5.35
C GLU A 46 -14.26 -12.24 -4.12
N ASN A 47 -13.66 -13.27 -3.53
CA ASN A 47 -14.18 -13.92 -2.33
C ASN A 47 -14.30 -12.96 -1.15
N PHE A 48 -13.28 -12.13 -0.90
CA PHE A 48 -13.33 -11.11 0.17
C PHE A 48 -14.43 -10.09 -0.09
N SER A 49 -14.52 -9.56 -1.32
CA SER A 49 -15.57 -8.63 -1.70
C SER A 49 -16.96 -9.25 -1.51
N HIS A 50 -17.18 -10.50 -1.92
CA HIS A 50 -18.43 -11.23 -1.68
C HIS A 50 -18.79 -11.30 -0.20
N ALA A 51 -17.80 -11.57 0.65
CA ALA A 51 -17.96 -11.61 2.08
C ALA A 51 -18.09 -10.21 2.72
N GLY A 52 -18.21 -9.13 1.94
CA GLY A 52 -18.32 -7.77 2.45
C GLY A 52 -17.02 -7.22 3.04
N VAL A 53 -15.88 -7.80 2.69
CA VAL A 53 -14.54 -7.30 3.05
C VAL A 53 -14.02 -6.47 1.89
N PRO A 54 -13.82 -5.16 2.06
CA PRO A 54 -13.15 -4.31 1.09
C PRO A 54 -11.72 -4.79 0.80
N VAL A 55 -11.29 -4.58 -0.43
CA VAL A 55 -9.97 -4.99 -0.90
C VAL A 55 -9.29 -3.78 -1.53
N PHE A 56 -7.98 -3.66 -1.35
CA PHE A 56 -7.14 -2.72 -2.08
C PHE A 56 -6.10 -3.50 -2.88
N MET A 57 -5.88 -3.11 -4.14
CA MET A 57 -4.91 -3.74 -5.03
C MET A 57 -4.14 -2.67 -5.81
N ALA A 58 -2.82 -2.81 -5.88
CA ALA A 58 -2.00 -2.01 -6.79
C ALA A 58 -1.89 -2.73 -8.15
N ASP A 59 -2.48 -2.13 -9.19
CA ASP A 59 -2.48 -2.68 -10.55
C ASP A 59 -1.34 -2.07 -11.37
N VAL A 60 -0.16 -2.69 -11.24
CA VAL A 60 1.06 -2.27 -11.96
C VAL A 60 1.02 -2.69 -13.44
N LYS A 61 0.25 -3.73 -13.77
CA LYS A 61 0.19 -4.31 -15.14
C LYS A 61 -1.00 -3.81 -15.95
N GLY A 62 -1.99 -3.20 -15.30
CA GLY A 62 -3.26 -2.79 -15.91
C GLY A 62 -4.22 -3.96 -16.18
N ASP A 63 -3.98 -5.13 -15.59
CA ASP A 63 -4.72 -6.37 -15.88
C ASP A 63 -5.78 -6.73 -14.82
N LEU A 64 -5.95 -5.90 -13.78
CA LEU A 64 -6.92 -6.13 -12.70
C LEU A 64 -8.25 -5.39 -12.90
N SER A 65 -8.24 -4.29 -13.66
CA SER A 65 -9.42 -3.43 -13.89
C SER A 65 -10.67 -4.15 -14.45
N GLY A 66 -10.46 -5.26 -15.17
CA GLY A 66 -11.52 -6.08 -15.76
C GLY A 66 -12.50 -6.70 -14.75
N ILE A 67 -12.12 -6.84 -13.47
CA ILE A 67 -12.94 -7.41 -12.40
C ILE A 67 -14.25 -6.63 -12.16
N SER A 68 -14.33 -5.38 -12.62
CA SER A 68 -15.54 -4.55 -12.56
C SER A 68 -16.67 -5.01 -13.49
N LYS A 69 -16.37 -5.86 -14.47
CA LYS A 69 -17.33 -6.33 -15.47
C LYS A 69 -17.54 -7.83 -15.36
N PRO A 70 -18.76 -8.32 -15.59
CA PRO A 70 -18.98 -9.75 -15.83
C PRO A 70 -18.06 -10.26 -16.93
N GLY A 71 -17.37 -11.37 -16.66
CA GLY A 71 -16.62 -12.06 -17.70
C GLY A 71 -17.52 -12.60 -18.81
N THR A 72 -16.93 -12.93 -19.96
CA THR A 72 -17.63 -13.60 -21.05
C THR A 72 -17.23 -15.08 -21.11
N PRO A 73 -18.20 -16.00 -21.29
CA PRO A 73 -17.89 -17.39 -21.55
C PRO A 73 -16.96 -17.53 -22.76
N ASN A 74 -15.96 -18.39 -22.64
CA ASN A 74 -15.12 -18.80 -23.75
C ASN A 74 -14.69 -20.25 -23.58
N GLU A 75 -14.31 -20.91 -24.68
CA GLU A 75 -13.96 -22.34 -24.70
C GLU A 75 -12.88 -22.70 -23.66
N LYS A 76 -11.89 -21.84 -23.44
CA LYS A 76 -10.80 -22.09 -22.49
C LYS A 76 -11.31 -22.09 -21.05
N ILE A 77 -12.18 -21.14 -20.68
CA ILE A 77 -12.77 -21.07 -19.34
C ILE A 77 -13.72 -22.25 -19.14
N GLU A 78 -14.58 -22.56 -20.12
CA GLU A 78 -15.52 -23.69 -20.01
C GLU A 78 -14.81 -25.03 -19.85
N GLN A 79 -13.76 -25.29 -20.63
CA GLN A 79 -12.94 -26.49 -20.50
C GLN A 79 -12.27 -26.55 -19.11
N ARG A 80 -11.82 -25.41 -18.58
CA ARG A 80 -11.20 -25.34 -17.25
C ARG A 80 -12.21 -25.58 -16.14
N LEU A 81 -13.41 -24.98 -16.22
CA LEU A 81 -14.50 -25.22 -15.26
C LEU A 81 -14.92 -26.70 -15.26
N LYS A 82 -15.05 -27.32 -16.44
CA LYS A 82 -15.32 -28.76 -16.58
C LYS A 82 -14.20 -29.60 -15.96
N LYS A 83 -12.93 -29.30 -16.27
CA LYS A 83 -11.77 -30.00 -15.69
C LYS A 83 -11.74 -29.90 -14.16
N LEU A 84 -12.16 -28.76 -13.62
CA LEU A 84 -12.23 -28.50 -12.19
C LEU A 84 -13.56 -28.94 -11.57
N ASN A 85 -14.50 -29.54 -12.31
CA ASN A 85 -15.84 -29.86 -11.83
C ASN A 85 -16.49 -28.68 -11.07
N ILE A 86 -16.40 -27.47 -11.62
CA ILE A 86 -17.07 -26.27 -11.12
C ILE A 86 -18.29 -26.05 -12.01
N THR A 87 -19.48 -26.10 -11.42
CA THR A 87 -20.76 -26.09 -12.16
C THR A 87 -21.60 -24.85 -11.89
N ASP A 88 -21.21 -24.08 -10.88
CA ASP A 88 -21.88 -22.94 -10.28
C ASP A 88 -21.11 -21.63 -10.48
N HIS A 89 -20.18 -21.58 -11.45
CA HIS A 89 -19.43 -20.37 -11.74
C HIS A 89 -20.32 -19.33 -12.42
N ALA A 90 -20.61 -18.25 -11.70
CA ALA A 90 -21.30 -17.08 -12.23
C ALA A 90 -20.30 -16.05 -12.75
N PHE A 91 -20.46 -15.61 -14.00
CA PHE A 91 -19.75 -14.44 -14.49
C PHE A 91 -20.45 -13.19 -13.97
N GLU A 92 -19.83 -12.52 -13.00
CA GLU A 92 -20.35 -11.29 -12.43
C GLU A 92 -19.27 -10.23 -12.28
N GLY A 93 -19.70 -8.97 -12.23
CA GLY A 93 -18.82 -7.85 -11.94
C GLY A 93 -18.83 -7.51 -10.44
N PHE A 94 -17.73 -6.94 -9.98
CA PHE A 94 -17.57 -6.50 -8.59
C PHE A 94 -17.65 -4.98 -8.47
N PRO A 95 -18.06 -4.44 -7.30
CA PRO A 95 -17.97 -3.01 -7.05
C PRO A 95 -16.50 -2.59 -7.02
N VAL A 96 -16.10 -1.73 -7.95
CA VAL A 96 -14.70 -1.29 -8.08
C VAL A 96 -14.63 0.23 -7.94
N MET A 97 -13.59 0.70 -7.25
CA MET A 97 -13.22 2.10 -7.20
C MET A 97 -11.79 2.26 -7.71
N PHE A 98 -11.58 3.18 -8.65
CA PHE A 98 -10.26 3.40 -9.25
C PHE A 98 -9.57 4.60 -8.60
N TRP A 99 -8.28 4.43 -8.29
CA TRP A 99 -7.44 5.39 -7.58
C TRP A 99 -6.17 5.65 -8.38
N ASP A 100 -5.61 6.85 -8.31
CA ASP A 100 -4.40 7.22 -9.07
C ASP A 100 -3.63 8.35 -8.36
N LEU A 101 -2.32 8.19 -8.17
CA LEU A 101 -1.46 9.24 -7.59
C LEU A 101 -1.23 10.43 -8.54
N TYR A 102 -1.37 10.21 -9.83
CA TYR A 102 -1.29 11.25 -10.86
C TYR A 102 -2.66 11.78 -11.28
N GLY A 103 -3.75 11.18 -10.80
CA GLY A 103 -5.13 11.60 -11.08
C GLY A 103 -5.56 11.52 -12.55
N LYS A 104 -4.96 10.61 -13.35
CA LYS A 104 -5.26 10.44 -14.78
C LYS A 104 -6.35 9.39 -15.03
N SER A 105 -6.25 8.24 -14.35
CA SER A 105 -7.05 7.04 -14.60
C SER A 105 -7.96 6.64 -13.43
N GLY A 106 -8.05 7.49 -12.40
CA GLY A 106 -8.83 7.22 -11.20
C GLY A 106 -8.96 8.45 -10.31
N HIS A 107 -9.64 8.29 -9.17
CA HIS A 107 -9.72 9.32 -8.15
C HIS A 107 -8.32 9.66 -7.62
N PRO A 108 -7.98 10.96 -7.50
CA PRO A 108 -6.68 11.36 -7.03
C PRO A 108 -6.48 10.90 -5.59
N VAL A 109 -5.38 10.18 -5.34
CA VAL A 109 -4.95 9.88 -3.98
C VAL A 109 -3.98 10.97 -3.54
N ARG A 110 -4.30 11.61 -2.42
CA ARG A 110 -3.49 12.70 -1.86
C ARG A 110 -3.35 12.59 -0.35
N THR A 111 -2.32 13.24 0.17
CA THR A 111 -2.11 13.50 1.59
C THR A 111 -1.40 14.84 1.76
N THR A 112 -1.42 15.44 2.95
CA THR A 112 -0.65 16.66 3.19
C THR A 112 0.75 16.33 3.71
N VAL A 113 1.70 17.27 3.54
CA VAL A 113 3.02 17.18 4.16
C VAL A 113 2.92 17.13 5.69
N THR A 114 1.93 17.81 6.26
CA THR A 114 1.63 17.83 7.69
C THR A 114 1.15 16.46 8.18
N ASP A 115 0.20 15.82 7.48
CA ASP A 115 -0.31 14.49 7.86
C ASP A 115 0.80 13.42 7.86
N MET A 116 1.72 13.50 6.92
CA MET A 116 2.86 12.59 6.86
C MET A 116 3.87 12.84 7.99
N GLY A 117 4.04 14.09 8.40
CA GLY A 117 4.91 14.49 9.49
C GLY A 117 6.42 14.36 9.24
N PRO A 118 7.25 14.96 10.11
CA PRO A 118 8.70 15.06 9.90
C PRO A 118 9.41 13.71 10.01
N LEU A 119 8.90 12.80 10.85
CA LEU A 119 9.54 11.50 11.06
C LEU A 119 9.41 10.60 9.82
N LEU A 120 8.20 10.50 9.26
CA LEU A 120 7.98 9.64 8.09
C LEU A 120 8.69 10.20 6.86
N LEU A 121 8.60 11.53 6.67
CA LEU A 121 9.35 12.24 5.63
C LEU A 121 10.84 12.00 5.73
N SER A 122 11.42 12.07 6.94
CA SER A 122 12.85 11.86 7.12
C SER A 122 13.29 10.47 6.66
N ARG A 123 12.45 9.44 6.87
CA ARG A 123 12.70 8.08 6.39
C ARG A 123 12.59 7.96 4.88
N ILE A 124 11.55 8.56 4.30
CA ILE A 124 11.31 8.58 2.84
C ILE A 124 12.41 9.32 2.09
N LEU A 125 12.85 10.46 2.63
CA LEU A 125 13.90 11.30 2.05
C LEU A 125 15.32 10.79 2.39
N ASN A 126 15.42 9.68 3.15
CA ASN A 126 16.66 9.07 3.61
C ASN A 126 17.59 10.08 4.32
N LEU A 127 17.02 10.87 5.23
CA LEU A 127 17.73 11.88 5.98
C LEU A 127 18.56 11.25 7.12
N ASN A 128 19.75 11.79 7.36
CA ASN A 128 20.53 11.46 8.55
C ASN A 128 19.96 12.14 9.81
N ASP A 129 20.51 11.83 10.99
CA ASP A 129 19.99 12.35 12.27
C ASP A 129 20.01 13.87 12.35
N THR A 130 21.05 14.53 11.82
CA THR A 130 21.15 16.00 11.80
C THR A 130 20.09 16.64 10.89
N GLN A 131 19.88 16.06 9.71
CA GLN A 131 18.86 16.50 8.76
C GLN A 131 17.45 16.22 9.28
N THR A 132 17.24 15.08 9.91
CA THR A 132 16.00 14.72 10.60
C THR A 132 15.69 15.71 11.72
N GLY A 133 16.69 16.03 12.56
CA GLY A 133 16.55 17.06 13.59
C GLY A 133 16.19 18.42 12.99
N THR A 134 16.87 18.82 11.91
CA THR A 134 16.54 20.05 11.18
C THR A 134 15.10 20.04 10.69
N LEU A 135 14.63 18.96 10.05
CA LEU A 135 13.26 18.86 9.56
C LEU A 135 12.23 18.94 10.70
N ASN A 136 12.50 18.32 11.85
CA ASN A 136 11.63 18.44 13.02
C ASN A 136 11.52 19.90 13.51
N LEU A 137 12.63 20.66 13.50
CA LEU A 137 12.59 22.09 13.85
C LEU A 137 11.75 22.89 12.85
N ILE A 138 11.85 22.59 11.55
CA ILE A 138 11.03 23.25 10.52
C ILE A 138 9.55 23.05 10.79
N PHE A 139 9.12 21.82 11.07
CA PHE A 139 7.73 21.51 11.41
C PHE A 139 7.29 22.22 12.69
N LYS A 140 8.14 22.24 13.72
CA LYS A 140 7.82 22.92 14.97
C LYS A 140 7.66 24.43 14.80
N ILE A 141 8.54 25.07 14.02
CA ILE A 141 8.44 26.49 13.68
C ILE A 141 7.17 26.77 12.88
N ALA A 142 6.82 25.92 11.92
CA ALA A 142 5.57 26.02 11.17
C ALA A 142 4.35 25.98 12.11
N ASP A 143 4.29 24.98 13.00
CA ASP A 143 3.19 24.80 13.95
C ASP A 143 3.04 26.00 14.90
N ASP A 144 4.13 26.47 15.49
CA ASP A 144 4.11 27.58 16.46
C ASP A 144 3.73 28.93 15.82
N ASN A 145 3.89 29.05 14.49
CA ASN A 145 3.51 30.24 13.73
C ASN A 145 2.18 30.07 12.98
N GLY A 146 1.47 28.93 13.13
CA GLY A 146 0.22 28.67 12.43
C GLY A 146 0.37 28.62 10.91
N LEU A 147 1.50 28.11 10.42
CA LEU A 147 1.84 27.99 9.00
C LEU A 147 1.72 26.51 8.56
N PRO A 148 0.52 26.01 8.22
CA PRO A 148 0.35 24.63 7.81
C PRO A 148 1.17 24.33 6.55
N ILE A 149 1.86 23.19 6.56
CA ILE A 149 2.64 22.73 5.41
C ILE A 149 1.78 21.72 4.64
N LEU A 150 1.10 22.16 3.59
CA LEU A 150 0.13 21.32 2.89
C LEU A 150 0.81 20.53 1.78
N ASP A 151 1.63 21.20 0.98
CA ASP A 151 2.27 20.61 -0.19
C ASP A 151 3.82 20.73 -0.17
N ILE A 152 4.46 20.26 -1.24
CA ILE A 152 5.92 20.35 -1.38
C ILE A 152 6.41 21.81 -1.54
N LYS A 153 5.60 22.71 -2.12
CA LYS A 153 5.98 24.11 -2.27
C LYS A 153 6.03 24.79 -0.92
N ASP A 154 5.05 24.52 -0.05
CA ASP A 154 5.03 25.00 1.32
C ASP A 154 6.24 24.47 2.11
N LEU A 155 6.55 23.18 1.98
CA LEU A 155 7.71 22.60 2.67
C LEU A 155 9.02 23.26 2.26
N ARG A 156 9.18 23.51 0.95
CA ARG A 156 10.36 24.20 0.41
C ARG A 156 10.42 25.66 0.87
N ALA A 157 9.28 26.34 0.89
CA ALA A 157 9.18 27.72 1.37
C ALA A 157 9.54 27.80 2.86
N MET A 158 9.03 26.90 3.69
CA MET A 158 9.37 26.83 5.11
C MET A 158 10.84 26.50 5.35
N LEU A 159 11.43 25.57 4.59
CA LEU A 159 12.87 25.28 4.63
C LEU A 159 13.70 26.51 4.29
N GLN A 160 13.31 27.26 3.26
CA GLN A 160 14.00 28.48 2.85
C GLN A 160 13.85 29.58 3.90
N PHE A 161 12.63 29.85 4.34
CA PHE A 161 12.31 30.86 5.35
C PHE A 161 13.09 30.62 6.65
N ALA A 162 13.09 29.40 7.17
CA ALA A 162 13.82 29.07 8.39
C ALA A 162 15.35 29.11 8.19
N GLY A 163 15.84 28.77 7.00
CA GLY A 163 17.26 28.86 6.64
C GLY A 163 17.75 30.32 6.58
N GLU A 164 16.98 31.21 5.97
CA GLU A 164 17.29 32.64 5.85
C GLU A 164 17.20 33.36 7.20
N ASN A 165 16.30 32.91 8.08
CA ASN A 165 16.06 33.51 9.40
C ASN A 165 16.67 32.67 10.55
N ALA A 166 17.63 31.79 10.26
CA ALA A 166 18.17 30.84 11.24
C ALA A 166 18.68 31.51 12.53
N SER A 167 19.26 32.72 12.46
CA SER A 167 19.73 33.47 13.63
C SER A 167 18.62 33.78 14.63
N GLN A 168 17.38 33.99 14.16
CA GLN A 168 16.21 34.28 14.99
C GLN A 168 15.69 33.01 15.68
N PHE A 169 15.75 31.86 15.00
CA PHE A 169 15.22 30.60 15.53
C PHE A 169 16.23 29.83 16.40
N ASN A 170 17.53 30.03 16.19
CA ASN A 170 18.58 29.23 16.82
C ASN A 170 18.56 29.26 18.36
N SER A 171 18.14 30.38 18.97
CA SER A 171 18.09 30.52 20.43
C SER A 171 16.97 29.73 21.08
N GLU A 172 15.84 29.57 20.37
CA GLU A 172 14.62 28.97 20.91
C GLU A 172 14.46 27.51 20.50
N TYR A 173 14.71 27.22 19.22
CA TYR A 173 14.47 25.90 18.63
C TYR A 173 15.75 25.06 18.51
N GLY A 174 16.92 25.72 18.51
CA GLY A 174 18.22 25.08 18.27
C GLY A 174 18.73 25.30 16.86
N ARG A 175 19.95 24.81 16.60
CA ARG A 175 20.73 25.23 15.43
C ARG A 175 20.18 24.69 14.11
N ILE A 176 19.77 25.59 13.22
CA ILE A 176 19.41 25.30 11.83
C ILE A 176 20.65 25.50 10.95
N SER A 177 21.13 24.43 10.31
CA SER A 177 22.29 24.50 9.41
C SER A 177 21.85 24.66 7.96
N THR A 178 22.46 25.60 7.23
CA THR A 178 22.21 25.82 5.79
C THR A 178 22.56 24.60 4.97
N ALA A 179 23.57 23.83 5.39
CA ALA A 179 23.95 22.57 4.77
C ALA A 179 22.85 21.50 4.89
N SER A 180 22.20 21.39 6.05
CA SER A 180 21.06 20.48 6.25
C SER A 180 19.88 20.90 5.39
N VAL A 181 19.54 22.19 5.39
CA VAL A 181 18.43 22.74 4.57
C VAL A 181 18.66 22.42 3.09
N GLY A 182 19.86 22.69 2.56
CA GLY A 182 20.20 22.39 1.16
C GLY A 182 20.20 20.89 0.84
N ALA A 183 20.58 20.02 1.79
CA ALA A 183 20.48 18.58 1.61
C ALA A 183 19.02 18.10 1.53
N ILE A 184 18.15 18.58 2.44
CA ILE A 184 16.73 18.24 2.45
C ILE A 184 16.06 18.72 1.16
N GLN A 185 16.35 19.95 0.71
CA GLN A 185 15.80 20.48 -0.54
C GLN A 185 16.18 19.63 -1.77
N ARG A 186 17.40 19.09 -1.83
CA ARG A 186 17.79 18.17 -2.91
C ARG A 186 17.02 16.85 -2.86
N SER A 187 16.85 16.26 -1.67
CA SER A 187 16.06 15.04 -1.50
C SER A 187 14.58 15.25 -1.91
N ILE A 188 14.02 16.43 -1.62
CA ILE A 188 12.67 16.83 -2.04
C ILE A 188 12.60 16.95 -3.56
N LEU A 189 13.60 17.57 -4.20
CA LEU A 189 13.62 17.74 -5.66
C LEU A 189 13.60 16.39 -6.40
N GLU A 190 14.33 15.38 -5.90
CA GLU A 190 14.27 14.02 -6.45
C GLU A 190 12.85 13.44 -6.40
N LEU A 191 12.12 13.69 -5.32
CA LEU A 191 10.75 13.21 -5.13
C LEU A 191 9.77 13.99 -6.03
N GLN A 192 9.97 15.29 -6.19
CA GLN A 192 9.21 16.12 -7.14
C GLN A 192 9.39 15.66 -8.59
N ASN A 193 10.60 15.25 -8.98
CA ASN A 193 10.87 14.74 -10.33
C ASN A 193 10.08 13.46 -10.65
N GLN A 194 9.58 12.74 -9.63
CA GLN A 194 8.70 11.58 -9.77
C GLN A 194 7.20 11.93 -9.72
N GLY A 195 6.86 13.21 -9.63
CA GLY A 195 5.48 13.71 -9.65
C GLY A 195 4.81 13.83 -8.28
N ALA A 196 5.59 13.89 -7.19
CA ALA A 196 5.04 13.97 -5.84
C ALA A 196 4.19 15.22 -5.56
N GLU A 197 4.28 16.27 -6.40
CA GLU A 197 3.40 17.44 -6.32
C GLU A 197 1.92 17.09 -6.54
N LEU A 198 1.61 15.99 -7.22
CA LEU A 198 0.23 15.53 -7.43
C LEU A 198 -0.30 14.72 -6.24
N PHE A 199 0.61 14.13 -5.46
CA PHE A 199 0.30 13.37 -4.25
C PHE A 199 0.20 14.26 -3.01
N PHE A 200 1.08 15.26 -2.86
CA PHE A 200 1.04 16.16 -1.71
C PHE A 200 0.10 17.33 -1.95
N GLY A 201 -0.99 17.38 -1.18
CA GLY A 201 -1.97 18.45 -1.20
C GLY A 201 -3.35 17.98 -0.74
N GLU A 202 -4.34 18.83 -0.96
CA GLU A 202 -5.72 18.60 -0.55
C GLU A 202 -6.64 18.26 -1.75
N PRO A 203 -7.80 17.61 -1.50
CA PRO A 203 -8.20 17.00 -0.23
C PRO A 203 -7.39 15.74 0.04
N ALA A 204 -6.94 15.57 1.29
CA ALA A 204 -6.30 14.32 1.72
C ALA A 204 -7.33 13.18 1.67
N LEU A 205 -6.86 11.98 1.33
CA LEU A 205 -7.70 10.77 1.31
C LEU A 205 -8.23 10.49 2.72
N ASN A 206 -9.52 10.18 2.82
CA ASN A 206 -10.06 9.57 4.02
C ASN A 206 -9.93 8.03 3.91
N ILE A 207 -9.25 7.38 4.86
CA ILE A 207 -9.09 5.93 4.86
C ILE A 207 -10.42 5.17 4.86
N GLU A 208 -11.47 5.74 5.45
CA GLU A 208 -12.81 5.15 5.43
C GLU A 208 -13.40 5.07 4.00
N ASP A 209 -12.86 5.83 3.04
CA ASP A 209 -13.25 5.72 1.63
C ASP A 209 -12.83 4.38 1.02
N PHE A 210 -11.78 3.74 1.55
CA PHE A 210 -11.41 2.37 1.16
C PHE A 210 -12.27 1.30 1.84
N ILE A 211 -12.92 1.63 2.96
CA ILE A 211 -13.60 0.66 3.82
C ILE A 211 -15.12 0.79 3.65
N GLN A 212 -15.59 0.47 2.44
CA GLN A 212 -17.00 0.59 2.09
C GLN A 212 -17.57 -0.70 1.50
N THR A 213 -18.89 -0.85 1.62
CA THR A 213 -19.67 -1.89 0.93
C THR A 213 -20.72 -1.25 0.03
N ASN A 214 -21.04 -1.90 -1.09
CA ASN A 214 -22.16 -1.46 -1.94
C ASN A 214 -23.53 -1.84 -1.33
N GLU A 215 -24.61 -1.47 -2.02
CA GLU A 215 -26.00 -1.75 -1.62
C GLU A 215 -26.32 -3.25 -1.44
N LYS A 216 -25.53 -4.15 -2.04
CA LYS A 216 -25.67 -5.61 -1.94
C LYS A 216 -24.80 -6.21 -0.83
N GLY A 217 -24.11 -5.39 -0.03
CA GLY A 217 -23.22 -5.81 1.03
C GLY A 217 -21.85 -6.32 0.55
N LYS A 218 -21.52 -6.19 -0.75
CA LYS A 218 -20.20 -6.55 -1.26
C LYS A 218 -19.19 -5.45 -0.94
N GLY A 219 -18.01 -5.82 -0.45
CA GLY A 219 -16.91 -4.87 -0.18
C GLY A 219 -16.35 -4.30 -1.47
N TYR A 220 -16.04 -3.00 -1.49
CA TYR A 220 -15.43 -2.39 -2.68
C TYR A 220 -14.03 -2.95 -2.93
N ILE A 221 -13.73 -3.20 -4.20
CA ILE A 221 -12.39 -3.51 -4.69
C ILE A 221 -11.75 -2.21 -5.18
N ASN A 222 -10.87 -1.65 -4.36
CA ASN A 222 -10.11 -0.44 -4.62
C ASN A 222 -8.89 -0.80 -5.48
N ILE A 223 -8.82 -0.27 -6.70
CA ILE A 223 -7.73 -0.52 -7.64
C ILE A 223 -6.93 0.77 -7.81
N LEU A 224 -5.67 0.75 -7.37
CA LEU A 224 -4.72 1.80 -7.69
C LEU A 224 -4.13 1.53 -9.08
N ALA A 225 -4.38 2.44 -10.02
CA ALA A 225 -3.69 2.45 -11.32
C ALA A 225 -2.22 2.79 -11.08
N ALA A 226 -1.33 1.81 -11.28
CA ALA A 226 0.08 1.90 -10.94
C ALA A 226 1.01 1.61 -12.14
N ASP A 227 0.45 1.59 -13.35
CA ASP A 227 1.18 1.36 -14.62
C ASP A 227 2.32 2.37 -14.83
N GLN A 228 2.10 3.64 -14.47
CA GLN A 228 3.13 4.68 -14.55
C GLN A 228 4.03 4.72 -13.31
N LEU A 229 3.55 4.22 -12.17
CA LEU A 229 4.26 4.26 -10.89
C LEU A 229 5.49 3.36 -10.85
N ILE A 230 5.57 2.35 -11.73
CA ILE A 230 6.78 1.54 -11.88
C ILE A 230 8.01 2.38 -12.26
N ASN A 231 7.80 3.52 -12.93
CA ASN A 231 8.86 4.46 -13.29
C ASN A 231 9.16 5.47 -12.18
N SER A 232 8.42 5.43 -11.08
CA SER A 232 8.51 6.34 -9.93
C SER A 232 8.51 5.58 -8.59
N PRO A 233 9.51 4.71 -8.36
CA PRO A 233 9.53 3.79 -7.22
C PRO A 233 9.58 4.52 -5.86
N LYS A 234 10.23 5.69 -5.78
CA LYS A 234 10.29 6.49 -4.55
C LYS A 234 8.91 7.05 -4.20
N LEU A 235 8.17 7.56 -5.18
CA LEU A 235 6.80 8.02 -4.99
C LEU A 235 5.87 6.87 -4.59
N TYR A 236 5.99 5.71 -5.24
CA TYR A 236 5.18 4.54 -4.89
C TYR A 236 5.44 4.06 -3.45
N ALA A 237 6.71 3.95 -3.06
CA ALA A 237 7.08 3.59 -1.69
C ALA A 237 6.62 4.64 -0.67
N THR A 238 6.70 5.94 -1.01
CA THR A 238 6.18 7.06 -0.20
C THR A 238 4.69 6.88 0.07
N PHE A 239 3.89 6.69 -0.98
CA PHE A 239 2.46 6.48 -0.87
C PHE A 239 2.12 5.26 -0.02
N LEU A 240 2.75 4.11 -0.30
CA LEU A 240 2.44 2.88 0.42
C LEU A 240 2.81 2.94 1.89
N LEU A 241 3.95 3.56 2.22
CA LEU A 241 4.34 3.75 3.60
C LEU A 241 3.36 4.68 4.33
N TRP A 242 3.00 5.81 3.71
CA TRP A 242 2.00 6.71 4.28
C TRP A 242 0.67 5.98 4.49
N LEU A 243 0.16 5.26 3.48
CA LEU A 243 -1.09 4.51 3.59
C LEU A 243 -1.09 3.52 4.76
N LEU A 244 -0.01 2.74 4.91
CA LEU A 244 0.11 1.79 6.00
C LEU A 244 0.19 2.48 7.37
N ALA A 245 0.89 3.61 7.46
CA ALA A 245 0.96 4.42 8.68
C ALA A 245 -0.41 5.03 9.04
N GLU A 246 -1.10 5.60 8.05
CA GLU A 246 -2.42 6.19 8.19
C GLU A 246 -3.45 5.16 8.68
N LEU A 247 -3.41 3.94 8.13
CA LEU A 247 -4.24 2.81 8.60
C LEU A 247 -3.97 2.49 10.07
N PHE A 248 -2.70 2.49 10.50
CA PHE A 248 -2.34 2.21 11.88
C PHE A 248 -2.85 3.30 12.84
N GLU A 249 -2.75 4.57 12.43
CA GLU A 249 -3.15 5.72 13.24
C GLU A 249 -4.67 5.90 13.31
N LYS A 250 -5.37 5.78 12.18
CA LYS A 250 -6.81 6.05 12.10
C LYS A 250 -7.68 4.88 12.54
N LEU A 251 -7.27 3.64 12.27
CA LEU A 251 -8.11 2.50 12.63
C LEU A 251 -8.01 2.19 14.13
N PRO A 252 -9.12 1.83 14.79
CA PRO A 252 -9.09 1.38 16.17
C PRO A 252 -8.51 -0.03 16.24
N GLU A 253 -7.91 -0.37 17.39
CA GLU A 253 -7.57 -1.76 17.69
C GLU A 253 -8.84 -2.60 17.79
N VAL A 254 -8.78 -3.80 17.22
CA VAL A 254 -9.85 -4.77 17.22
C VAL A 254 -9.30 -6.11 17.70
N GLY A 255 -10.12 -6.85 18.44
CA GLY A 255 -9.80 -8.21 18.81
C GLY A 255 -9.90 -9.17 17.62
N ASP A 256 -10.19 -10.43 17.92
CA ASP A 256 -10.38 -11.43 16.89
C ASP A 256 -11.73 -11.26 16.18
N LEU A 257 -11.71 -10.64 15.00
CA LEU A 257 -12.86 -10.55 14.11
C LEU A 257 -13.06 -11.85 13.32
N ASP A 258 -14.30 -12.15 12.94
CA ASP A 258 -14.62 -13.31 12.09
C ASP A 258 -14.05 -13.18 10.66
N LYS A 259 -13.85 -11.94 10.21
CA LYS A 259 -13.23 -11.57 8.94
C LYS A 259 -12.49 -10.23 9.10
N PRO A 260 -11.46 -9.95 8.30
CA PRO A 260 -10.71 -8.70 8.37
C PRO A 260 -11.59 -7.50 8.01
N LYS A 261 -11.19 -6.30 8.45
CA LYS A 261 -11.82 -5.04 8.05
C LYS A 261 -11.51 -4.69 6.60
N ILE A 262 -10.30 -4.99 6.14
CA ILE A 262 -9.82 -4.70 4.78
C ILE A 262 -8.60 -5.57 4.47
N ILE A 263 -8.44 -5.94 3.20
CA ILE A 263 -7.27 -6.67 2.69
C ILE A 263 -6.53 -5.84 1.64
N PHE A 264 -5.21 -5.74 1.77
CA PHE A 264 -4.32 -5.11 0.78
C PHE A 264 -3.55 -6.18 0.01
N PHE A 265 -3.51 -6.07 -1.31
CA PHE A 265 -2.67 -6.85 -2.21
C PHE A 265 -1.68 -5.92 -2.92
N PHE A 266 -0.39 -6.14 -2.69
CA PHE A 266 0.68 -5.39 -3.36
C PHE A 266 1.30 -6.28 -4.44
N ASP A 267 0.83 -6.12 -5.68
CA ASP A 267 1.48 -6.76 -6.82
C ASP A 267 2.85 -6.14 -7.10
N GLU A 268 3.76 -6.96 -7.58
CA GLU A 268 5.17 -6.62 -7.74
C GLU A 268 5.77 -6.03 -6.45
N ALA A 269 5.51 -6.70 -5.32
CA ALA A 269 5.96 -6.28 -4.00
C ALA A 269 7.48 -6.04 -3.89
N HIS A 270 8.29 -6.59 -4.80
CA HIS A 270 9.72 -6.31 -4.87
C HIS A 270 10.00 -4.79 -5.02
N LEU A 271 9.13 -4.03 -5.68
CA LEU A 271 9.25 -2.57 -5.83
C LEU A 271 9.22 -1.81 -4.50
N LEU A 272 8.65 -2.41 -3.44
CA LEU A 272 8.65 -1.83 -2.09
C LEU A 272 9.97 -1.98 -1.36
N PHE A 273 10.75 -2.98 -1.74
CA PHE A 273 11.90 -3.44 -0.95
C PHE A 273 13.23 -3.22 -1.69
N SER A 274 13.21 -3.25 -3.03
CA SER A 274 14.37 -2.95 -3.87
C SER A 274 14.87 -1.52 -3.60
N ASP A 275 16.15 -1.39 -3.26
CA ASP A 275 16.84 -0.12 -2.99
C ASP A 275 16.20 0.75 -1.89
N ALA A 276 15.29 0.18 -1.10
CA ALA A 276 14.67 0.86 0.03
C ALA A 276 15.70 1.06 1.16
N PRO A 277 15.84 2.29 1.71
CA PRO A 277 16.72 2.53 2.84
C PRO A 277 16.38 1.62 4.02
N LYS A 278 17.39 1.20 4.79
CA LYS A 278 17.19 0.31 5.96
C LYS A 278 16.12 0.84 6.92
N ALA A 279 16.14 2.14 7.19
CA ALA A 279 15.18 2.77 8.09
C ALA A 279 13.74 2.77 7.54
N LEU A 280 13.56 2.72 6.22
CA LEU A 280 12.26 2.53 5.57
C LEU A 280 11.79 1.08 5.73
N LEU A 281 12.66 0.10 5.50
CA LEU A 281 12.35 -1.33 5.67
C LEU A 281 11.92 -1.66 7.11
N GLU A 282 12.63 -1.13 8.10
CA GLU A 282 12.28 -1.28 9.52
C GLU A 282 10.89 -0.71 9.83
N LYS A 283 10.53 0.43 9.22
CA LYS A 283 9.20 1.02 9.40
C LYS A 283 8.12 0.19 8.74
N ILE A 284 8.33 -0.33 7.52
CA ILE A 284 7.39 -1.23 6.86
C ILE A 284 7.15 -2.48 7.72
N GLU A 285 8.22 -3.11 8.22
CA GLU A 285 8.12 -4.26 9.11
C GLU A 285 7.29 -3.95 10.37
N GLN A 286 7.61 -2.83 11.03
CA GLN A 286 6.89 -2.40 12.23
C GLN A 286 5.40 -2.20 11.93
N VAL A 287 5.06 -1.52 10.83
CA VAL A 287 3.67 -1.21 10.50
C VAL A 287 2.92 -2.48 10.12
N VAL A 288 3.49 -3.36 9.27
CA VAL A 288 2.89 -4.66 8.94
C VAL A 288 2.57 -5.44 10.21
N ARG A 289 3.50 -5.50 11.16
CA ARG A 289 3.27 -6.19 12.45
C ARG A 289 2.10 -5.58 13.24
N LEU A 290 1.95 -4.26 13.24
CA LEU A 290 0.99 -3.55 14.08
C LEU A 290 -0.42 -3.50 13.47
N ILE A 291 -0.56 -3.31 12.15
CA ILE A 291 -1.88 -3.18 11.50
C ILE A 291 -2.73 -4.46 11.58
N ARG A 292 -2.11 -5.60 11.88
CA ARG A 292 -2.84 -6.84 12.18
C ARG A 292 -3.86 -6.65 13.31
N SER A 293 -3.49 -5.98 14.40
CA SER A 293 -4.39 -5.70 15.53
C SER A 293 -5.50 -4.70 15.15
N LYS A 294 -5.38 -4.03 14.01
CA LYS A 294 -6.43 -3.15 13.45
C LYS A 294 -7.38 -3.91 12.51
N GLY A 295 -7.20 -5.22 12.35
CA GLY A 295 -8.02 -6.05 11.47
C GLY A 295 -7.65 -5.93 9.99
N VAL A 296 -6.45 -5.43 9.68
CA VAL A 296 -5.95 -5.26 8.30
C VAL A 296 -5.10 -6.47 7.90
N GLY A 297 -5.39 -7.05 6.72
CA GLY A 297 -4.51 -8.04 6.10
C GLY A 297 -3.68 -7.45 4.97
N VAL A 298 -2.44 -7.90 4.82
CA VAL A 298 -1.52 -7.44 3.76
C VAL A 298 -0.94 -8.65 3.06
N TYR A 299 -1.03 -8.67 1.75
CA TYR A 299 -0.54 -9.75 0.91
C TYR A 299 0.47 -9.19 -0.08
N PHE A 300 1.69 -9.70 -0.02
CA PHE A 300 2.74 -9.37 -0.97
C PHE A 300 2.74 -10.39 -2.10
N ILE A 301 2.72 -9.92 -3.33
CA ILE A 301 2.75 -10.75 -4.52
C ILE A 301 4.05 -10.48 -5.24
N THR A 302 4.86 -11.52 -5.42
CA THR A 302 6.20 -11.39 -6.01
C THR A 302 6.54 -12.58 -6.89
N GLN A 303 7.48 -12.39 -7.80
CA GLN A 303 8.01 -13.48 -8.61
C GLN A 303 8.94 -14.38 -7.81
N ASN A 304 9.77 -13.77 -6.96
CA ASN A 304 10.73 -14.46 -6.10
C ASN A 304 10.49 -14.08 -4.63
N PRO A 305 10.23 -15.06 -3.74
CA PRO A 305 10.12 -14.80 -2.31
C PRO A 305 11.31 -14.08 -1.71
N LEU A 306 12.51 -14.25 -2.28
CA LEU A 306 13.75 -13.62 -1.80
C LEU A 306 13.78 -12.10 -1.99
N ASP A 307 12.88 -11.54 -2.80
CA ASP A 307 12.76 -10.09 -2.99
C ASP A 307 12.11 -9.41 -1.77
N ILE A 308 11.59 -10.18 -0.81
CA ILE A 308 10.98 -9.68 0.42
C ILE A 308 11.95 -9.91 1.59
N PRO A 309 12.22 -8.88 2.41
CA PRO A 309 13.08 -9.01 3.58
C PRO A 309 12.62 -10.13 4.51
N GLN A 310 13.58 -10.90 5.04
CA GLN A 310 13.29 -12.05 5.91
C GLN A 310 12.47 -11.68 7.15
N THR A 311 12.67 -10.48 7.69
CA THR A 311 11.92 -9.98 8.84
C THR A 311 10.45 -9.75 8.53
N VAL A 312 10.14 -9.25 7.32
CA VAL A 312 8.77 -9.10 6.80
C VAL A 312 8.17 -10.46 6.47
N LEU A 313 8.91 -11.35 5.81
CA LEU A 313 8.47 -12.74 5.52
C LEU A 313 8.08 -13.51 6.79
N GLY A 314 8.77 -13.24 7.90
CA GLY A 314 8.46 -13.80 9.22
C GLY A 314 7.09 -13.37 9.77
N GLN A 315 6.51 -12.27 9.28
CA GLN A 315 5.17 -11.79 9.66
C GLN A 315 4.05 -12.40 8.79
N LEU A 316 4.38 -13.05 7.67
CA LEU A 316 3.41 -13.56 6.69
C LEU A 316 2.93 -14.96 7.07
N GLY A 317 1.74 -15.05 7.67
CA GLY A 317 1.13 -16.29 8.13
C GLY A 317 0.46 -17.13 7.04
N ASN A 318 0.01 -16.51 5.94
CA ASN A 318 -0.62 -17.21 4.81
C ASN A 318 0.35 -17.30 3.62
N ARG A 319 0.34 -18.42 2.88
CA ARG A 319 1.25 -18.61 1.74
C ARG A 319 0.57 -19.35 0.60
N VAL A 320 0.68 -18.80 -0.61
CA VAL A 320 0.36 -19.46 -1.87
C VAL A 320 1.60 -19.44 -2.74
N GLN A 321 2.11 -20.62 -3.08
CA GLN A 321 3.30 -20.75 -3.91
C GLN A 321 2.92 -21.45 -5.22
N HIS A 322 2.99 -20.71 -6.30
CA HIS A 322 2.94 -21.23 -7.66
C HIS A 322 4.32 -21.74 -8.07
N ALA A 323 4.41 -22.32 -9.27
CA ALA A 323 5.68 -22.80 -9.81
C ALA A 323 6.76 -21.70 -9.76
N LEU A 324 7.88 -21.98 -9.10
CA LEU A 324 9.07 -21.14 -9.10
C LEU A 324 10.02 -21.70 -10.16
N ARG A 325 10.62 -20.84 -10.98
CA ARG A 325 11.74 -21.25 -11.81
C ARG A 325 12.95 -21.31 -10.88
N ALA A 326 13.44 -22.52 -10.58
CA ALA A 326 14.67 -22.67 -9.84
C ALA A 326 15.82 -22.05 -10.66
N PHE A 327 16.33 -20.89 -10.23
CA PHE A 327 17.71 -20.54 -10.53
C PHE A 327 18.55 -21.23 -9.46
N THR A 328 19.03 -22.43 -9.78
CA THR A 328 20.20 -22.97 -9.09
C THR A 328 21.40 -22.20 -9.65
N PRO A 329 22.14 -21.41 -8.86
CA PRO A 329 23.35 -20.75 -9.34
C PRO A 329 24.43 -21.75 -9.76
#